data_AF-A0A1M5AMV5-F1
#
_entry.id   AF-A0A1M5AMV5-F1
#
_cell.length_a   1.000
_cell.length_b   1.000
_cell.length_c   1.000
_cell.angle_alpha   90.00
_cell.angle_beta   90.00
_cell.angle_gamma   90.00
#
_symmetry.space_group_name_H-M   'P 1'
#
loop_
_entity.id
_entity.type
_entity.pdbx_description
1 polymer ?
#
loop_
_entity_poly.entity_id
_entity_poly.type
_entity_poly.pdbx_seq_one_letter_code
_entity_poly.pdbx_strand_id
1 'polypeptide(L)'
;MKEYDVLVIGGGPAGISAALAAARKKLNVVLLEEKGVLGGQLIKQTHKFFGSKEESAGTRGIYIANNLVKKVKENHNIDLYLNSMVMGYYEDGVVTILKDERMLKIKPKKIIVATGAFEKSLPFENNDLPGIFGAGAVQTLMNVYGILPGKEILMIGSGNIGLIVSYQLSQAGVKVKGIVEISEKIGGYLVHASKVRRIGIPIYTRHTIIKAIGKRKVERAIIENVDTHEQKNISCDAICLATGLMPLTDILNQMNCEMKYVPELGGFVPIRDENLKTTITDVFVAGDAAGIEEATAAMLEGELAGLYSSYEITNKFDKRINTIKNRLKELRKISSKVVNGLKKLNLYKDFDFDSDKPENLKQLLKTGVPENKKIDKLFSNKNKKFAIIECFQKIPCNPCVESCPTNAITMDDLNAIPKLDYNKCIGCGNCVSICPGLAIFVVDNEKESILIPYEFYPVPKKGEFVEILNREGNILEKNEVLSVRKLKDKTNLIEVKVSKRNIKHSRHIKVVR
;
A
#
# COMPACT_ATOMS: atom_id res chain seq x y z
N MET A 1 -14.70 -4.42 37.76
CA MET A 1 -14.30 -3.51 36.67
C MET A 1 -12.79 -3.60 36.55
N LYS A 2 -12.23 -3.81 35.35
CA LYS A 2 -10.76 -3.89 35.19
C LYS A 2 -10.21 -2.50 34.90
N GLU A 3 -9.10 -2.16 35.55
CA GLU A 3 -8.40 -0.89 35.37
C GLU A 3 -7.14 -1.09 34.54
N TYR A 4 -6.90 -0.18 33.60
CA TYR A 4 -5.71 -0.17 32.75
C TYR A 4 -5.16 1.25 32.64
N ASP A 5 -3.87 1.38 32.40
CA ASP A 5 -3.27 2.69 32.11
C ASP A 5 -3.67 3.15 30.71
N VAL A 6 -3.59 2.25 29.72
CA VAL A 6 -3.92 2.56 28.33
C VAL A 6 -4.82 1.47 27.74
N LEU A 7 -5.95 1.89 27.17
CA LEU A 7 -6.80 1.06 26.32
C LEU A 7 -6.53 1.38 24.85
N VAL A 8 -6.25 0.37 24.04
CA VAL A 8 -6.13 0.49 22.58
C VAL A 8 -7.27 -0.26 21.90
N ILE A 9 -8.01 0.44 21.04
CA ILE A 9 -9.16 -0.10 20.31
C ILE A 9 -8.75 -0.33 18.85
N GLY A 10 -8.61 -1.59 18.46
CA GLY A 10 -8.25 -2.03 17.10
C GLY A 10 -6.86 -2.69 17.06
N GLY A 11 -6.79 -3.92 16.57
CA GLY A 11 -5.57 -4.73 16.44
C GLY A 11 -4.86 -4.59 15.09
N GLY A 12 -5.06 -3.47 14.39
CA GLY A 12 -4.35 -3.13 13.17
C GLY A 12 -2.91 -2.63 13.41
N PRO A 13 -2.18 -2.25 12.34
CA PRO A 13 -0.81 -1.74 12.46
C PRO A 13 -0.68 -0.55 13.44
N ALA A 14 -1.60 0.41 13.38
CA ALA A 14 -1.60 1.56 14.29
C ALA A 14 -1.80 1.13 15.75
N GLY A 15 -2.83 0.32 16.03
CA GLY A 15 -3.12 -0.11 17.40
C GLY A 15 -2.03 -1.02 17.98
N ILE A 16 -1.46 -1.94 17.19
CA ILE A 16 -0.33 -2.75 17.64
C ILE A 16 0.88 -1.86 17.96
N SER A 17 1.23 -0.90 17.09
CA SER A 17 2.32 0.04 17.35
C SER A 17 2.07 0.87 18.60
N ALA A 18 0.84 1.33 18.82
CA ALA A 18 0.44 2.08 20.02
C ALA A 18 0.58 1.26 21.30
N ALA A 19 0.06 0.03 21.30
CA ALA A 19 0.14 -0.87 22.44
C ALA A 19 1.60 -1.20 22.80
N LEU A 20 2.44 -1.50 21.79
CA LEU A 20 3.87 -1.74 22.00
C LEU A 20 4.59 -0.50 22.52
N ALA A 21 4.26 0.69 22.03
CA ALA A 21 4.85 1.95 22.48
C ALA A 21 4.53 2.25 23.95
N ALA A 22 3.27 2.07 24.35
CA ALA A 22 2.84 2.25 25.74
C ALA A 22 3.43 1.19 26.68
N ALA A 23 3.44 -0.08 26.26
CA ALA A 23 4.01 -1.17 27.05
C ALA A 23 5.52 -1.01 27.32
N ARG A 24 6.27 -0.37 26.40
CA ARG A 24 7.70 -0.01 26.62
C ARG A 24 7.89 0.99 27.76
N LYS A 25 6.86 1.73 28.14
CA LYS A 25 6.85 2.65 29.29
C LYS A 25 6.45 1.96 30.59
N LYS A 26 6.33 0.62 30.58
CA LYS A 26 5.93 -0.23 31.72
C LYS A 26 4.52 0.09 32.22
N LEU A 27 3.65 0.56 31.33
CA LEU A 27 2.23 0.79 31.60
C LEU A 27 1.44 -0.49 31.35
N ASN A 28 0.37 -0.67 32.11
CA ASN A 28 -0.58 -1.78 31.92
C ASN A 28 -1.51 -1.44 30.75
N VAL A 29 -1.34 -2.16 29.64
CA VAL A 29 -2.06 -1.91 28.38
C VAL A 29 -3.08 -3.01 28.15
N VAL A 30 -4.27 -2.65 27.67
CA VAL A 30 -5.21 -3.61 27.07
C VAL A 30 -5.38 -3.28 25.59
N LEU A 31 -5.19 -4.29 24.73
CA LEU A 31 -5.39 -4.20 23.29
C LEU A 31 -6.62 -5.03 22.90
N LEU A 32 -7.63 -4.36 22.36
CA LEU A 32 -8.88 -4.97 21.90
C LEU A 32 -8.89 -5.13 20.38
N GLU A 33 -9.31 -6.29 19.90
CA GLU A 33 -9.50 -6.60 18.49
C GLU A 33 -10.83 -7.34 18.31
N GLU A 34 -11.67 -6.86 17.40
CA GLU A 34 -13.00 -7.44 17.15
C GLU A 34 -12.89 -8.84 16.53
N LYS A 35 -11.80 -9.15 15.82
CA LYS A 35 -11.57 -10.42 15.12
C LYS A 35 -10.76 -11.40 15.97
N GLY A 36 -10.71 -12.64 15.50
CA GLY A 36 -9.90 -13.70 16.09
C GLY A 36 -8.39 -13.59 15.82
N VAL A 37 -7.94 -12.56 15.10
CA VAL A 37 -6.54 -12.37 14.70
C VAL A 37 -6.13 -10.90 14.68
N LEU A 38 -4.88 -10.62 15.06
CA LEU A 38 -4.25 -9.30 14.93
C LEU A 38 -3.69 -9.06 13.53
N GLY A 39 -3.33 -7.79 13.26
CA GLY A 39 -2.56 -7.36 12.09
C GLY A 39 -3.36 -6.51 11.09
N GLY A 40 -4.69 -6.41 11.27
CA GLY A 40 -5.57 -5.56 10.46
C GLY A 40 -5.39 -5.80 8.96
N GLN A 41 -5.15 -4.73 8.19
CA GLN A 41 -4.99 -4.86 6.74
C GLN A 41 -3.64 -5.47 6.31
N LEU A 42 -2.59 -5.45 7.15
CA LEU A 42 -1.26 -5.93 6.78
C LEU A 42 -1.22 -7.43 6.47
N ILE A 43 -2.05 -8.23 7.14
CA ILE A 43 -2.12 -9.70 6.92
C ILE A 43 -2.60 -10.06 5.51
N LYS A 44 -3.14 -9.09 4.77
CA LYS A 44 -3.61 -9.26 3.39
C LYS A 44 -2.61 -8.72 2.38
N GLN A 45 -1.54 -8.05 2.81
CA GLN A 45 -0.61 -7.35 1.94
C GLN A 45 0.57 -8.24 1.57
N THR A 46 0.43 -8.94 0.45
CA THR A 46 1.51 -9.73 -0.14
C THR A 46 2.54 -8.86 -0.87
N HIS A 47 2.31 -7.57 -1.11
CA HIS A 47 3.27 -6.67 -1.75
C HIS A 47 4.30 -6.09 -0.76
N LYS A 48 5.42 -5.58 -1.27
CA LYS A 48 6.48 -4.90 -0.50
C LYS A 48 6.14 -3.43 -0.27
N PHE A 49 6.46 -2.92 0.92
CA PHE A 49 6.18 -1.54 1.30
C PHE A 49 7.30 -0.58 0.88
N PHE A 50 6.91 0.67 0.60
CA PHE A 50 7.82 1.82 0.50
C PHE A 50 8.25 2.30 1.89
N GLY A 51 9.18 3.25 1.93
CA GLY A 51 9.73 3.82 3.16
C GLY A 51 11.25 3.64 3.27
N SER A 52 11.76 3.78 4.49
CA SER A 52 13.12 3.40 4.86
C SER A 52 13.21 2.01 5.45
N LYS A 53 14.45 1.53 5.63
CA LYS A 53 14.73 0.25 6.29
C LYS A 53 14.15 0.18 7.71
N GLU A 54 14.18 1.28 8.46
CA GLU A 54 13.60 1.38 9.81
C GLU A 54 12.08 1.15 9.78
N GLU A 55 11.43 1.50 8.68
CA GLU A 55 10.00 1.33 8.42
C GLU A 55 9.68 -0.02 7.75
N SER A 56 10.65 -0.93 7.71
CA SER A 56 10.54 -2.24 7.04
C SER A 56 10.34 -2.15 5.53
N ALA A 57 10.79 -1.08 4.87
CA ALA A 57 10.69 -0.96 3.41
C ALA A 57 11.39 -2.11 2.68
N GLY A 58 10.81 -2.55 1.56
CA GLY A 58 11.24 -3.77 0.87
C GLY A 58 10.74 -5.07 1.53
N THR A 59 10.04 -5.00 2.66
CA THR A 59 9.41 -6.16 3.31
C THR A 59 7.94 -6.27 2.92
N ARG A 60 7.44 -7.49 2.78
CA ARG A 60 6.01 -7.73 2.53
C ARG A 60 5.17 -7.49 3.78
N GLY A 61 3.99 -6.90 3.64
CA GLY A 61 3.13 -6.54 4.78
C GLY A 61 2.78 -7.73 5.69
N ILE A 62 2.57 -8.92 5.12
CA ILE A 62 2.35 -10.15 5.90
C ILE A 62 3.49 -10.47 6.87
N TYR A 63 4.74 -10.18 6.51
CA TYR A 63 5.89 -10.41 7.38
C TYR A 63 6.01 -9.32 8.44
N ILE A 64 5.68 -8.07 8.10
CA ILE A 64 5.58 -6.96 9.06
C ILE A 64 4.53 -7.29 10.12
N ALA A 65 3.34 -7.75 9.71
CA ALA A 65 2.27 -8.18 10.59
C ALA A 65 2.74 -9.28 11.55
N ASN A 66 3.32 -10.37 11.03
CA ASN A 66 3.80 -11.48 11.84
C ASN A 66 4.80 -11.03 12.91
N ASN A 67 5.73 -10.14 12.56
CA ASN A 67 6.71 -9.60 13.51
C ASN A 67 6.05 -8.74 14.60
N LEU A 68 5.12 -7.87 14.22
CA LEU A 68 4.38 -7.02 15.16
C LEU A 68 3.52 -7.84 16.12
N VAL A 69 2.78 -8.83 15.60
CA VAL A 69 1.95 -9.74 16.39
C VAL A 69 2.79 -10.56 17.37
N LYS A 70 3.95 -11.06 16.93
CA LYS A 70 4.89 -11.77 17.81
C LYS A 70 5.31 -10.89 19.00
N LYS A 71 5.71 -9.64 18.74
CA LYS A 71 6.10 -8.69 19.79
C LYS A 71 4.98 -8.40 20.79
N VAL A 72 3.72 -8.36 20.35
CA VAL A 72 2.57 -8.18 21.25
C VAL A 72 2.39 -9.39 22.15
N LYS A 73 2.39 -10.60 21.55
CA LYS A 73 2.20 -11.86 22.31
C LYS A 73 3.30 -12.13 23.33
N GLU A 74 4.52 -11.68 23.06
CA GLU A 74 5.67 -11.83 23.96
C GLU A 74 5.74 -10.74 25.05
N ASN A 75 4.85 -9.74 25.03
CA ASN A 75 4.90 -8.61 25.96
C ASN A 75 3.91 -8.78 27.12
N HIS A 76 4.42 -9.01 28.32
CA HIS A 76 3.63 -9.23 29.53
C HIS A 76 2.86 -8.01 30.04
N ASN A 77 3.15 -6.81 29.56
CA ASN A 77 2.40 -5.59 29.92
C ASN A 77 1.19 -5.34 29.00
N ILE A 78 0.92 -6.23 28.03
CA ILE A 78 -0.20 -6.10 27.11
C ILE A 78 -1.18 -7.26 27.34
N ASP A 79 -2.35 -6.94 27.88
CA ASP A 79 -3.50 -7.82 27.89
C ASP A 79 -4.18 -7.79 26.52
N LEU A 80 -4.09 -8.91 25.79
CA LEU A 80 -4.66 -9.05 24.46
C LEU A 80 -6.05 -9.69 24.50
N TYR A 81 -7.06 -8.97 23.99
CA TYR A 81 -8.45 -9.43 23.92
C TYR A 81 -8.86 -9.50 22.45
N LEU A 82 -8.85 -10.72 21.91
CA LEU A 82 -9.39 -11.04 20.58
C LEU A 82 -10.90 -11.31 20.67
N ASN A 83 -11.60 -11.31 19.53
CA ASN A 83 -13.06 -11.48 19.46
C ASN A 83 -13.79 -10.55 20.45
N SER A 84 -13.29 -9.32 20.59
CA SER A 84 -13.71 -8.37 21.63
C SER A 84 -14.07 -7.04 20.97
N MET A 85 -15.35 -6.78 20.83
CA MET A 85 -15.89 -5.58 20.20
C MET A 85 -16.18 -4.51 21.27
N VAL A 86 -15.76 -3.26 21.01
CA VAL A 86 -16.15 -2.14 21.86
C VAL A 86 -17.58 -1.73 21.51
N MET A 87 -18.46 -1.73 22.52
CA MET A 87 -19.88 -1.42 22.36
C MET A 87 -20.23 0.01 22.76
N GLY A 88 -19.45 0.60 23.67
CA GLY A 88 -19.84 1.87 24.29
C GLY A 88 -18.74 2.53 25.09
N TYR A 89 -18.73 3.86 25.07
CA TYR A 89 -18.04 4.74 26.03
C TYR A 89 -19.07 5.57 26.79
N TYR A 90 -18.88 5.72 28.11
CA TYR A 90 -19.82 6.43 28.99
C TYR A 90 -19.14 7.61 29.69
N GLU A 91 -19.93 8.54 30.22
CA GLU A 91 -19.48 9.81 30.80
C GLU A 91 -18.49 9.66 31.97
N ASP A 92 -18.54 8.53 32.68
CA ASP A 92 -17.63 8.19 33.78
C ASP A 92 -16.28 7.61 33.32
N GLY A 93 -16.03 7.62 32.00
CA GLY A 93 -14.82 7.09 31.36
C GLY A 93 -14.81 5.57 31.21
N VAL A 94 -15.91 4.89 31.56
CA VAL A 94 -16.02 3.43 31.39
C VAL A 94 -16.23 3.08 29.93
N VAL A 95 -15.56 2.02 29.48
CA VAL A 95 -15.75 1.39 28.17
C VAL A 95 -16.37 0.01 28.38
N THR A 96 -17.46 -0.25 27.67
CA THR A 96 -18.06 -1.59 27.62
C THR A 96 -17.61 -2.35 26.39
N ILE A 97 -17.27 -3.63 26.58
CA ILE A 97 -16.85 -4.53 25.52
C ILE A 97 -17.73 -5.77 25.51
N LEU A 98 -18.07 -6.26 24.32
CA LEU A 98 -18.69 -7.56 24.10
C LEU A 98 -17.57 -8.57 23.77
N LYS A 99 -17.38 -9.55 24.66
CA LYS A 99 -16.40 -10.62 24.50
C LYS A 99 -17.04 -11.95 24.87
N ASP A 100 -16.99 -12.93 23.98
CA ASP A 100 -17.54 -14.27 24.20
C ASP A 100 -19.00 -14.21 24.73
N GLU A 101 -19.84 -13.38 24.07
CA GLU A 101 -21.24 -13.11 24.43
C GLU A 101 -21.45 -12.46 25.82
N ARG A 102 -20.38 -11.99 26.47
CA ARG A 102 -20.42 -11.33 27.77
C ARG A 102 -20.02 -9.87 27.66
N MET A 103 -20.78 -9.03 28.35
CA MET A 103 -20.45 -7.62 28.51
C MET A 103 -19.46 -7.44 29.66
N LEU A 104 -18.28 -6.90 29.35
CA LEU A 104 -17.27 -6.53 30.35
C LEU A 104 -17.12 -5.02 30.41
N LYS A 105 -16.70 -4.51 31.59
CA LYS A 105 -16.44 -3.09 31.83
C LYS A 105 -14.95 -2.85 32.09
N ILE A 106 -14.37 -1.93 31.34
CA ILE A 106 -12.98 -1.49 31.44
C ILE A 106 -12.96 0.00 31.77
N LYS A 107 -12.12 0.42 32.72
CA LYS A 107 -11.87 1.83 33.02
C LYS A 107 -10.40 2.17 32.79
N PRO A 108 -10.05 2.76 31.63
CA PRO A 108 -8.68 3.14 31.33
C PRO A 108 -8.36 4.58 31.77
N LYS A 109 -7.07 4.90 31.98
CA LYS A 109 -6.64 6.31 32.15
C LYS A 109 -6.56 7.06 30.83
N LYS A 110 -6.17 6.37 29.75
CA LYS A 110 -6.09 6.92 28.38
C LYS A 110 -6.63 5.91 27.37
N ILE A 111 -7.25 6.41 26.30
CA ILE A 111 -7.83 5.60 25.21
C ILE A 111 -7.15 5.98 23.89
N ILE A 112 -6.79 4.98 23.09
CA ILE A 112 -6.28 5.16 21.73
C ILE A 112 -7.22 4.44 20.77
N VAL A 113 -7.91 5.21 19.92
CA VAL A 113 -8.78 4.69 18.87
C VAL A 113 -7.96 4.46 17.59
N ALA A 114 -7.84 3.20 17.20
CA ALA A 114 -7.08 2.74 16.03
C ALA A 114 -7.91 1.75 15.19
N THR A 115 -9.20 2.04 15.04
CA THR A 115 -10.24 1.23 14.39
C THR A 115 -10.08 1.11 12.87
N GLY A 116 -9.23 1.95 12.27
CA GLY A 116 -8.95 1.93 10.84
C GLY A 116 -10.06 2.55 10.00
N ALA A 117 -10.36 1.92 8.86
CA ALA A 117 -11.29 2.44 7.87
C ALA A 117 -11.99 1.30 7.11
N PHE A 118 -13.09 1.63 6.44
CA PHE A 118 -13.85 0.74 5.57
C PHE A 118 -13.96 1.29 4.15
N GLU A 119 -14.39 0.44 3.23
CA GLU A 119 -14.42 0.75 1.79
C GLU A 119 -15.60 1.63 1.42
N LYS A 120 -15.38 2.62 0.54
CA LYS A 120 -16.47 3.41 -0.03
C LYS A 120 -17.21 2.58 -1.08
N SER A 121 -18.54 2.57 -0.98
CA SER A 121 -19.40 2.06 -2.03
C SER A 121 -19.51 3.08 -3.17
N LEU A 122 -19.59 2.61 -4.41
CA LEU A 122 -19.84 3.42 -5.60
C LEU A 122 -21.26 3.12 -6.10
N PRO A 123 -22.17 4.12 -6.19
CA PRO A 123 -23.47 3.94 -6.81
C PRO A 123 -23.34 3.85 -8.34
N PHE A 124 -23.90 2.80 -8.92
CA PHE A 124 -24.09 2.62 -10.37
C PHE A 124 -25.21 1.59 -10.60
N GLU A 125 -25.71 1.47 -11.83
CA GLU A 125 -26.84 0.59 -12.10
C GLU A 125 -26.46 -0.89 -11.86
N ASN A 126 -27.29 -1.60 -11.08
CA ASN A 126 -27.08 -2.99 -10.65
C ASN A 126 -25.79 -3.21 -9.84
N ASN A 127 -25.40 -2.23 -9.01
CA ASN A 127 -24.20 -2.32 -8.17
C ASN A 127 -24.32 -3.30 -6.99
N ASP A 128 -25.46 -3.97 -6.84
CA ASP A 128 -25.78 -4.98 -5.84
C ASP A 128 -25.67 -6.42 -6.36
N LEU A 129 -25.37 -6.61 -7.66
CA LEU A 129 -25.22 -7.94 -8.25
C LEU A 129 -24.10 -8.75 -7.57
N PRO A 130 -24.34 -10.06 -7.28
CA PRO A 130 -23.29 -10.95 -6.81
C PRO A 130 -22.09 -10.98 -7.77
N GLY A 131 -20.88 -10.89 -7.21
CA GLY A 131 -19.65 -10.71 -7.99
C GLY A 131 -19.09 -9.29 -7.93
N ILE A 132 -19.81 -8.35 -7.31
CA ILE A 132 -19.29 -7.02 -6.99
C ILE A 132 -18.68 -7.04 -5.58
N PHE A 133 -17.41 -6.68 -5.46
CA PHE A 133 -16.66 -6.72 -4.22
C PHE A 133 -15.90 -5.41 -3.99
N GLY A 134 -15.68 -5.04 -2.73
CA GLY A 134 -14.61 -4.13 -2.37
C GLY A 134 -13.23 -4.79 -2.54
N ALA A 135 -12.20 -4.00 -2.82
CA ALA A 135 -10.81 -4.43 -2.89
C ALA A 135 -10.31 -5.11 -1.60
N GLY A 136 -10.72 -4.61 -0.44
CA GLY A 136 -10.42 -5.21 0.87
C GLY A 136 -11.08 -6.57 1.04
N ALA A 137 -12.32 -6.74 0.56
CA ALA A 137 -13.00 -8.03 0.51
C ALA A 137 -12.27 -9.01 -0.45
N VAL A 138 -11.91 -8.57 -1.66
CA VAL A 138 -11.10 -9.34 -2.63
C VAL A 138 -9.79 -9.83 -2.01
N GLN A 139 -9.05 -8.94 -1.36
CA GLN A 139 -7.80 -9.31 -0.68
C GLN A 139 -8.04 -10.29 0.46
N THR A 140 -9.16 -10.18 1.17
CA THR A 140 -9.50 -11.10 2.27
C THR A 140 -9.78 -12.51 1.72
N LEU A 141 -10.64 -12.62 0.71
CA LEU A 141 -10.94 -13.89 0.04
C LEU A 141 -9.66 -14.54 -0.49
N MET A 142 -8.88 -13.79 -1.26
CA MET A 142 -7.73 -14.31 -1.97
C MET A 142 -6.51 -14.57 -1.07
N ASN A 143 -6.09 -13.59 -0.27
CA ASN A 143 -4.81 -13.65 0.44
C ASN A 143 -4.93 -14.25 1.85
N VAL A 144 -6.13 -14.28 2.44
CA VAL A 144 -6.36 -14.87 3.77
C VAL A 144 -7.02 -16.25 3.64
N TYR A 145 -8.08 -16.35 2.84
CA TYR A 145 -8.85 -17.60 2.71
C TYR A 145 -8.45 -18.47 1.52
N GLY A 146 -7.62 -17.97 0.59
CA GLY A 146 -7.22 -18.73 -0.60
C GLY A 146 -8.35 -18.95 -1.61
N ILE A 147 -9.38 -18.10 -1.58
CA ILE A 147 -10.56 -18.18 -2.43
C ILE A 147 -10.47 -17.11 -3.52
N LEU A 148 -10.60 -17.52 -4.79
CA LEU A 148 -10.68 -16.58 -5.90
C LEU A 148 -12.06 -15.89 -5.90
N PRO A 149 -12.12 -14.54 -5.94
CA PRO A 149 -13.39 -13.82 -6.02
C PRO A 149 -14.05 -13.91 -7.42
N GLY A 150 -13.27 -14.26 -8.44
CA GLY A 150 -13.70 -14.41 -9.83
C GLY A 150 -12.50 -14.82 -10.71
N LYS A 151 -12.75 -15.20 -11.97
CA LYS A 151 -11.70 -15.59 -12.94
C LYS A 151 -11.33 -14.44 -13.87
N GLU A 152 -12.28 -13.57 -14.21
CA GLU A 152 -12.10 -12.40 -15.07
C GLU A 152 -12.66 -11.16 -14.37
N ILE A 153 -11.79 -10.30 -13.87
CA ILE A 153 -12.19 -9.17 -12.99
C ILE A 153 -11.94 -7.82 -13.65
N LEU A 154 -12.91 -6.92 -13.54
CA LEU A 154 -12.73 -5.51 -13.85
C LEU A 154 -12.44 -4.73 -12.56
N MET A 155 -11.34 -3.97 -12.52
CA MET A 155 -11.00 -3.10 -11.40
C MET A 155 -11.52 -1.68 -11.63
N ILE A 156 -12.20 -1.10 -10.63
CA ILE A 156 -12.66 0.29 -10.63
C ILE A 156 -11.84 1.09 -9.62
N GLY A 157 -11.08 2.07 -10.10
CA GLY A 157 -10.16 2.91 -9.33
C GLY A 157 -8.70 2.57 -9.56
N SER A 158 -7.88 3.59 -9.84
CA SER A 158 -6.43 3.44 -10.08
C SER A 158 -5.54 4.00 -8.95
N GLY A 159 -6.10 4.17 -7.75
CA GLY A 159 -5.32 4.44 -6.54
C GLY A 159 -4.36 3.30 -6.20
N ASN A 160 -3.49 3.51 -5.20
CA ASN A 160 -2.51 2.49 -4.77
C ASN A 160 -3.15 1.11 -4.54
N ILE A 161 -4.30 1.06 -3.86
CA ILE A 161 -5.05 -0.18 -3.62
C ILE A 161 -5.45 -0.85 -4.95
N GLY A 162 -6.09 -0.12 -5.88
CA GLY A 162 -6.55 -0.68 -7.15
C GLY A 162 -5.40 -1.26 -7.99
N LEU A 163 -4.27 -0.55 -8.06
CA LEU A 163 -3.08 -1.01 -8.79
C LEU A 163 -2.45 -2.25 -8.14
N ILE A 164 -2.30 -2.25 -6.81
CA ILE A 164 -1.69 -3.35 -6.06
C ILE A 164 -2.58 -4.59 -6.11
N VAL A 165 -3.87 -4.44 -5.88
CA VAL A 165 -4.83 -5.56 -5.89
C VAL A 165 -4.96 -6.14 -7.29
N SER A 166 -4.94 -5.32 -8.34
CA SER A 166 -4.90 -5.81 -9.73
C SER A 166 -3.68 -6.69 -9.99
N TYR A 167 -2.50 -6.28 -9.49
CA TYR A 167 -1.31 -7.12 -9.60
C TYR A 167 -1.45 -8.44 -8.82
N GLN A 168 -1.94 -8.39 -7.58
CA GLN A 168 -2.12 -9.58 -6.74
C GLN A 168 -3.13 -10.57 -7.35
N LEU A 169 -4.22 -10.06 -7.94
CA LEU A 169 -5.19 -10.87 -8.70
C LEU A 169 -4.49 -11.64 -9.82
N SER A 170 -3.65 -10.98 -10.61
CA SER A 170 -2.87 -11.66 -11.65
C SER A 170 -1.86 -12.65 -11.09
N GLN A 171 -1.27 -12.41 -9.91
CA GLN A 171 -0.42 -13.40 -9.24
C GLN A 171 -1.18 -14.67 -8.83
N ALA A 172 -2.47 -14.52 -8.50
CA ALA A 172 -3.37 -15.62 -8.19
C ALA A 172 -3.97 -16.31 -9.44
N GLY A 173 -3.56 -15.89 -10.65
CA GLY A 173 -4.06 -16.44 -11.91
C GLY A 173 -5.37 -15.83 -12.41
N VAL A 174 -5.87 -14.76 -11.78
CA VAL A 174 -7.05 -14.03 -12.23
C VAL A 174 -6.69 -13.12 -13.40
N LYS A 175 -7.51 -13.15 -14.45
CA LYS A 175 -7.37 -12.28 -15.61
C LYS A 175 -8.04 -10.93 -15.34
N VAL A 176 -7.23 -9.93 -14.98
CA VAL A 176 -7.71 -8.57 -14.79
C VAL A 176 -7.94 -7.93 -16.17
N LYS A 177 -9.20 -7.61 -16.46
CA LYS A 177 -9.66 -7.12 -17.78
C LYS A 177 -9.27 -5.67 -18.04
N GLY A 178 -9.02 -4.91 -16.98
CA GLY A 178 -8.56 -3.54 -17.02
C GLY A 178 -8.75 -2.86 -15.67
N ILE A 179 -8.21 -1.65 -15.58
CA ILE A 179 -8.37 -0.74 -14.45
C ILE A 179 -9.04 0.52 -14.98
N VAL A 180 -10.16 0.90 -14.40
CA VAL A 180 -11.00 2.02 -14.83
C VAL A 180 -10.76 3.20 -13.89
N GLU A 181 -10.43 4.36 -14.42
CA GLU A 181 -10.15 5.58 -13.67
C GLU A 181 -10.92 6.77 -14.23
N ILE A 182 -11.72 7.41 -13.39
CA ILE A 182 -12.55 8.55 -13.77
C ILE A 182 -11.70 9.80 -14.05
N SER A 183 -10.60 9.94 -13.33
CA SER A 183 -9.64 11.03 -13.49
C SER A 183 -8.89 10.99 -14.83
N GLU A 184 -8.36 12.14 -15.25
CA GLU A 184 -7.38 12.24 -16.35
C GLU A 184 -6.05 11.55 -16.06
N LYS A 185 -5.75 11.30 -14.79
CA LYS A 185 -4.47 10.78 -14.31
C LYS A 185 -4.68 9.63 -13.34
N ILE A 186 -3.76 8.68 -13.38
CA ILE A 186 -3.67 7.57 -12.44
C ILE A 186 -3.47 8.11 -11.02
N GLY A 187 -4.26 7.62 -10.07
CA GLY A 187 -4.27 8.11 -8.70
C GLY A 187 -3.19 7.53 -7.78
N GLY A 188 -2.65 6.36 -8.11
CA GLY A 188 -1.58 5.70 -7.36
C GLY A 188 -0.17 5.97 -7.90
N TYR A 189 0.83 5.38 -7.23
CA TYR A 189 2.23 5.52 -7.64
C TYR A 189 2.48 4.92 -9.02
N LEU A 190 3.21 5.67 -9.85
CA LEU A 190 3.42 5.32 -11.26
C LEU A 190 4.28 4.07 -11.45
N VAL A 191 5.08 3.68 -10.46
CA VAL A 191 5.79 2.40 -10.45
C VAL A 191 4.83 1.21 -10.35
N HIS A 192 3.73 1.33 -9.58
CA HIS A 192 2.68 0.31 -9.53
C HIS A 192 1.87 0.26 -10.81
N ALA A 193 1.58 1.42 -11.41
CA ALA A 193 0.94 1.49 -12.73
C ALA A 193 1.80 0.80 -13.79
N SER A 194 3.10 1.10 -13.83
CA SER A 194 4.05 0.48 -14.75
C SER A 194 4.18 -1.03 -14.50
N LYS A 195 4.07 -1.47 -13.24
CA LYS A 195 4.07 -2.88 -12.85
C LYS A 195 2.87 -3.65 -13.42
N VAL A 196 1.66 -3.08 -13.41
CA VAL A 196 0.47 -3.72 -14.01
C VAL A 196 0.44 -3.60 -15.55
N ARG A 197 0.94 -2.50 -16.13
CA ARG A 197 1.02 -2.35 -17.58
C ARG A 197 1.96 -3.36 -18.22
N ARG A 198 3.11 -3.64 -17.60
CA ARG A 198 4.09 -4.64 -18.05
C ARG A 198 3.55 -6.07 -18.14
N ILE A 199 2.47 -6.38 -17.43
CA ILE A 199 1.79 -7.70 -17.50
C ILE A 199 0.56 -7.68 -18.41
N GLY A 200 0.32 -6.59 -19.14
CA GLY A 200 -0.71 -6.48 -20.15
C GLY A 200 -2.06 -5.94 -19.67
N ILE A 201 -2.18 -5.50 -18.41
CA ILE A 201 -3.45 -4.95 -17.91
C ILE A 201 -3.64 -3.53 -18.44
N PRO A 202 -4.69 -3.21 -19.21
CA PRO A 202 -4.96 -1.85 -19.65
C PRO A 202 -5.46 -0.95 -18.51
N ILE A 203 -5.15 0.34 -18.59
CA ILE A 203 -5.68 1.36 -17.67
C ILE A 203 -6.49 2.36 -18.51
N TYR A 204 -7.77 2.48 -18.23
CA TYR A 204 -8.72 3.37 -18.89
C TYR A 204 -8.93 4.62 -18.03
N THR A 205 -8.09 5.63 -18.23
CA THR A 205 -8.31 6.99 -17.67
C THR A 205 -9.45 7.69 -18.39
N ARG A 206 -10.10 8.66 -17.73
CA ARG A 206 -11.34 9.30 -18.20
C ARG A 206 -12.48 8.32 -18.45
N HIS A 207 -12.55 7.21 -17.70
CA HIS A 207 -13.67 6.27 -17.80
C HIS A 207 -14.27 5.98 -16.43
N THR A 208 -15.58 5.76 -16.36
CA THR A 208 -16.28 5.29 -15.15
C THR A 208 -17.18 4.10 -15.48
N ILE A 209 -17.53 3.31 -14.47
CA ILE A 209 -18.56 2.27 -14.62
C ILE A 209 -19.95 2.92 -14.57
N ILE A 210 -20.84 2.48 -15.46
CA ILE A 210 -22.23 2.95 -15.52
C ILE A 210 -23.19 1.86 -15.05
N LYS A 211 -22.92 0.61 -15.43
CA LYS A 211 -23.83 -0.51 -15.20
C LYS A 211 -23.10 -1.85 -15.10
N ALA A 212 -23.52 -2.71 -14.17
CA ALA A 212 -23.23 -4.14 -14.23
C ALA A 212 -24.38 -4.91 -14.90
N ILE A 213 -24.04 -5.95 -15.66
CA ILE A 213 -25.01 -6.77 -16.38
C ILE A 213 -24.87 -8.23 -15.95
N GLY A 214 -26.01 -8.84 -15.66
CA GLY A 214 -26.17 -10.26 -15.45
C GLY A 214 -27.51 -10.54 -14.76
N LYS A 215 -27.93 -11.81 -14.72
CA LYS A 215 -29.22 -12.21 -14.10
C LYS A 215 -29.10 -12.61 -12.64
N ARG A 216 -28.06 -13.39 -12.30
CA ARG A 216 -27.82 -13.91 -10.93
C ARG A 216 -26.48 -13.46 -10.35
N LYS A 217 -25.58 -13.01 -11.21
CA LYS A 217 -24.23 -12.54 -10.88
C LYS A 217 -23.72 -11.68 -12.03
N VAL A 218 -22.61 -10.99 -11.84
CA VAL A 218 -21.93 -10.23 -12.89
C VAL A 218 -21.51 -11.16 -14.05
N GLU A 219 -21.83 -10.75 -15.27
CA GLU A 219 -21.37 -11.36 -16.53
C GLU A 219 -20.66 -10.33 -17.43
N ARG A 220 -20.94 -9.04 -17.24
CA ARG A 220 -20.36 -7.92 -17.99
C ARG A 220 -20.47 -6.62 -17.19
N ALA A 221 -19.57 -5.68 -17.48
CA ALA A 221 -19.67 -4.29 -17.05
C ALA A 221 -19.72 -3.36 -18.26
N ILE A 222 -20.48 -2.27 -18.16
CA ILE A 222 -20.43 -1.14 -19.08
C ILE A 222 -19.62 -0.04 -18.44
N ILE A 223 -18.55 0.37 -19.13
CA ILE A 223 -17.78 1.57 -18.79
C ILE A 223 -18.02 2.64 -19.84
N GLU A 224 -17.93 3.90 -19.45
CA GLU A 224 -18.16 5.04 -20.32
C GLU A 224 -17.03 6.04 -20.20
N ASN A 225 -16.60 6.60 -21.32
CA ASN A 225 -15.70 7.75 -21.33
C ASN A 225 -16.44 9.00 -20.85
N VAL A 226 -15.92 9.69 -19.81
CA VAL A 226 -16.61 10.82 -19.18
C VAL A 226 -16.63 12.11 -20.01
N ASP A 227 -15.88 12.17 -21.10
CA ASP A 227 -15.86 13.31 -22.04
C ASP A 227 -16.73 13.04 -23.27
N THR A 228 -16.57 11.86 -23.89
CA THR A 228 -17.20 11.54 -25.18
C THR A 228 -18.51 10.76 -25.04
N HIS A 229 -18.82 10.25 -23.85
CA HIS A 229 -19.90 9.31 -23.58
C HIS A 229 -19.81 8.00 -24.40
N GLU A 230 -18.63 7.70 -24.94
CA GLU A 230 -18.39 6.43 -25.63
C GLU A 230 -18.41 5.27 -24.63
N GLN A 231 -19.33 4.32 -24.84
CA GLN A 231 -19.48 3.14 -23.98
C GLN A 231 -18.68 1.95 -24.49
N LYS A 232 -18.12 1.20 -23.54
CA LYS A 232 -17.39 -0.06 -23.79
C LYS A 232 -17.95 -1.16 -22.91
N ASN A 233 -18.18 -2.30 -23.54
CA ASN A 233 -18.66 -3.51 -22.90
C ASN A 233 -17.47 -4.41 -22.54
N ILE A 234 -17.29 -4.68 -21.25
CA ILE A 234 -16.20 -5.53 -20.75
C ILE A 234 -16.79 -6.81 -20.15
N SER A 235 -16.53 -7.96 -20.77
CA SER A 235 -16.87 -9.27 -20.20
C SER A 235 -16.03 -9.52 -18.94
N CYS A 236 -16.70 -9.80 -17.82
CA CYS A 236 -16.08 -10.11 -16.53
C CYS A 236 -17.07 -10.90 -15.66
N ASP A 237 -16.58 -11.76 -14.77
CA ASP A 237 -17.41 -12.50 -13.81
C ASP A 237 -17.43 -11.87 -12.41
N ALA A 238 -16.60 -10.83 -12.19
CA ALA A 238 -16.63 -9.99 -11.00
C ALA A 238 -16.12 -8.57 -11.28
N ILE A 239 -16.53 -7.64 -10.42
CA ILE A 239 -16.09 -6.23 -10.40
C ILE A 239 -15.48 -5.96 -9.03
N CYS A 240 -14.29 -5.36 -9.01
CA CYS A 240 -13.59 -4.98 -7.79
C CYS A 240 -13.58 -3.45 -7.65
N LEU A 241 -14.14 -2.94 -6.56
CA LEU A 241 -14.22 -1.51 -6.26
C LEU A 241 -13.06 -1.07 -5.36
N ALA A 242 -12.25 -0.15 -5.85
CA ALA A 242 -11.14 0.49 -5.14
C ALA A 242 -11.27 2.03 -5.19
N THR A 243 -12.47 2.52 -4.86
CA THR A 243 -12.90 3.93 -5.04
C THR A 243 -12.68 4.81 -3.81
N GLY A 244 -11.93 4.34 -2.83
CA GLY A 244 -11.55 5.09 -1.63
C GLY A 244 -12.00 4.42 -0.34
N LEU A 245 -11.57 5.00 0.79
CA LEU A 245 -11.84 4.53 2.14
C LEU A 245 -12.48 5.64 2.97
N MET A 246 -13.26 5.25 3.98
CA MET A 246 -13.85 6.13 4.97
C MET A 246 -13.38 5.71 6.38
N PRO A 247 -12.87 6.66 7.19
CA PRO A 247 -12.48 6.40 8.58
C PRO A 247 -13.61 5.77 9.42
N LEU A 248 -13.30 4.75 10.22
CA LEU A 248 -14.24 4.14 11.17
C LEU A 248 -14.23 4.95 12.48
N THR A 249 -15.11 5.95 12.57
CA THR A 249 -15.11 6.95 13.64
C THR A 249 -16.31 6.84 14.61
N ASP A 250 -17.08 5.76 14.52
CA ASP A 250 -18.31 5.53 15.28
C ASP A 250 -18.12 5.73 16.80
N ILE A 251 -17.07 5.13 17.37
CA ILE A 251 -16.75 5.27 18.81
C ILE A 251 -16.32 6.69 19.19
N LEU A 252 -15.65 7.41 18.28
CA LEU A 252 -15.24 8.82 18.50
C LEU A 252 -16.47 9.75 18.47
N ASN A 253 -17.43 9.48 17.58
CA ASN A 253 -18.70 10.18 17.55
C ASN A 253 -19.48 9.95 18.84
N GLN A 254 -19.54 8.72 19.33
CA GLN A 254 -20.19 8.41 20.62
C GLN A 254 -19.51 9.11 21.80
N MET A 255 -18.19 9.29 21.76
CA MET A 255 -17.43 10.05 22.75
C MET A 255 -17.65 11.57 22.66
N ASN A 256 -18.47 12.06 21.72
CA ASN A 256 -18.65 13.48 21.39
C ASN A 256 -17.33 14.18 21.01
N CYS A 257 -16.41 13.45 20.36
CA CYS A 257 -15.26 14.08 19.73
C CYS A 257 -15.75 15.05 18.65
N GLU A 258 -15.18 16.26 18.61
CA GLU A 258 -15.42 17.17 17.50
C GLU A 258 -14.93 16.56 16.18
N MET A 259 -15.75 16.64 15.14
CA MET A 259 -15.48 16.03 13.83
C MET A 259 -15.46 17.09 12.74
N LYS A 260 -14.67 16.86 11.68
CA LYS A 260 -14.63 17.70 10.49
C LYS A 260 -14.69 16.86 9.22
N TYR A 261 -15.48 17.30 8.24
CA TYR A 261 -15.49 16.70 6.92
C TYR A 261 -14.29 17.18 6.09
N VAL A 262 -13.39 16.26 5.76
CA VAL A 262 -12.16 16.49 4.99
C VAL A 262 -12.05 15.42 3.89
N PRO A 263 -12.52 15.68 2.65
CA PRO A 263 -12.50 14.72 1.56
C PRO A 263 -11.13 14.09 1.28
N GLU A 264 -10.07 14.90 1.41
CA GLU A 264 -8.69 14.48 1.21
C GLU A 264 -8.24 13.43 2.24
N LEU A 265 -8.86 13.38 3.42
CA LEU A 265 -8.56 12.39 4.46
C LEU A 265 -9.64 11.30 4.55
N GLY A 266 -10.50 11.18 3.53
CA GLY A 266 -11.48 10.10 3.41
C GLY A 266 -12.91 10.46 3.84
N GLY A 267 -13.15 11.65 4.39
CA GLY A 267 -14.48 12.09 4.81
C GLY A 267 -14.47 12.70 6.21
N PHE A 268 -15.37 12.27 7.08
CA PHE A 268 -15.37 12.71 8.48
C PHE A 268 -14.17 12.15 9.24
N VAL A 269 -13.40 13.05 9.85
CA VAL A 269 -12.24 12.76 10.69
C VAL A 269 -12.35 13.54 12.00
N PRO A 270 -11.81 13.03 13.12
CA PRO A 270 -11.77 13.76 14.37
C PRO A 270 -10.83 14.96 14.30
N ILE A 271 -11.21 16.05 14.96
CA ILE A 271 -10.30 17.15 15.25
C ILE A 271 -9.28 16.67 16.28
N ARG A 272 -8.00 16.90 15.98
CA ARG A 272 -6.88 16.45 16.81
C ARG A 272 -5.68 17.39 16.69
N ASP A 273 -4.76 17.30 17.64
CA ASP A 273 -3.47 17.97 17.58
C ASP A 273 -2.38 17.15 16.84
N GLU A 274 -1.15 17.69 16.79
CA GLU A 274 0.01 17.00 16.20
C GLU A 274 0.53 15.81 17.01
N ASN A 275 0.06 15.64 18.25
CA ASN A 275 0.35 14.50 19.11
C ASN A 275 -0.73 13.42 19.03
N LEU A 276 -1.71 13.61 18.12
CA LEU A 276 -2.84 12.73 17.88
C LEU A 276 -3.89 12.72 18.99
N LYS A 277 -3.84 13.71 19.88
CA LYS A 277 -4.83 13.92 20.94
C LYS A 277 -6.07 14.56 20.33
N THR A 278 -7.23 14.00 20.63
CA THR A 278 -8.52 14.54 20.16
C THR A 278 -8.98 15.70 21.03
N THR A 279 -10.19 16.23 20.76
CA THR A 279 -10.81 17.23 21.63
C THR A 279 -11.28 16.66 22.98
N ILE A 280 -11.30 15.34 23.14
CA ILE A 280 -11.55 14.68 24.43
C ILE A 280 -10.22 14.42 25.14
N THR A 281 -10.09 14.90 26.38
CA THR A 281 -8.82 15.03 27.13
C THR A 281 -8.03 13.73 27.28
N ASP A 282 -8.68 12.58 27.34
CA ASP A 282 -8.04 11.28 27.55
C ASP A 282 -8.06 10.37 26.31
N VAL A 283 -8.48 10.90 25.16
CA VAL A 283 -8.67 10.13 23.92
C VAL A 283 -7.71 10.60 22.83
N PHE A 284 -7.01 9.62 22.26
CA PHE A 284 -6.13 9.74 21.10
C PHE A 284 -6.70 8.96 19.92
N VAL A 285 -6.31 9.32 18.71
CA VAL A 285 -6.71 8.62 17.48
C VAL A 285 -5.51 8.40 16.56
N ALA A 286 -5.35 7.20 16.00
CA ALA A 286 -4.20 6.86 15.18
C ALA A 286 -4.54 6.02 13.95
N GLY A 287 -3.74 6.17 12.89
CA GLY A 287 -3.92 5.44 11.64
C GLY A 287 -5.12 5.94 10.85
N ASP A 288 -5.70 5.06 10.03
CA ASP A 288 -6.76 5.49 9.10
C ASP A 288 -8.02 6.05 9.78
N ALA A 289 -8.22 5.81 11.08
CA ALA A 289 -9.28 6.45 11.87
C ALA A 289 -9.03 7.96 12.09
N ALA A 290 -7.77 8.39 12.07
CA ALA A 290 -7.34 9.78 12.17
C ALA A 290 -7.36 10.52 10.81
N GLY A 291 -7.54 9.78 9.72
CA GLY A 291 -7.47 10.23 8.33
C GLY A 291 -6.76 9.21 7.45
N ILE A 292 -7.29 8.96 6.24
CA ILE A 292 -6.75 7.94 5.34
C ILE A 292 -5.35 8.33 4.83
N GLU A 293 -4.35 7.51 5.17
CA GLU A 293 -2.95 7.64 4.71
C GLU A 293 -2.40 6.26 4.26
N GLU A 294 -1.09 6.04 4.40
CA GLU A 294 -0.45 4.75 4.11
C GLU A 294 -0.13 3.99 5.40
N ALA A 295 0.05 2.65 5.30
CA ALA A 295 0.28 1.83 6.49
C ALA A 295 1.53 2.24 7.29
N THR A 296 2.57 2.75 6.61
CA THR A 296 3.77 3.28 7.28
C THR A 296 3.43 4.47 8.16
N ALA A 297 2.63 5.42 7.65
CA ALA A 297 2.12 6.53 8.45
C ALA A 297 1.26 6.01 9.62
N ALA A 298 0.37 5.04 9.38
CA ALA A 298 -0.46 4.46 10.42
C ALA A 298 0.35 3.81 11.56
N MET A 299 1.44 3.08 11.24
CA MET A 299 2.33 2.51 12.26
C MET A 299 3.03 3.60 13.09
N LEU A 300 3.52 4.65 12.43
CA LEU A 300 4.19 5.78 13.09
C LEU A 300 3.23 6.60 13.94
N GLU A 301 2.01 6.84 13.45
CA GLU A 301 0.96 7.48 14.23
C GLU A 301 0.58 6.64 15.44
N GLY A 302 0.44 5.32 15.29
CA GLY A 302 0.23 4.41 16.40
C GLY A 302 1.32 4.56 17.47
N GLU A 303 2.59 4.49 17.07
CA GLU A 303 3.72 4.65 17.98
C GLU A 303 3.72 6.03 18.66
N LEU A 304 3.40 7.10 17.94
CA LEU A 304 3.28 8.45 18.48
C LEU A 304 2.18 8.56 19.54
N ALA A 305 0.96 8.09 19.24
CA ALA A 305 -0.16 8.11 20.17
C ALA A 305 0.16 7.29 21.45
N GLY A 306 0.79 6.13 21.29
CA GLY A 306 1.21 5.31 22.42
C GLY A 306 2.28 5.98 23.30
N LEU A 307 3.28 6.63 22.69
CA LEU A 307 4.31 7.37 23.44
C LEU A 307 3.76 8.62 24.13
N TYR A 308 2.88 9.37 23.47
CA TYR A 308 2.37 10.63 24.00
C TYR A 308 1.32 10.41 25.10
N SER A 309 0.40 9.47 24.93
CA SER A 309 -0.52 9.05 26.00
C SER A 309 0.25 8.55 27.24
N SER A 310 1.34 7.81 27.04
CA SER A 310 2.20 7.37 28.14
C SER A 310 2.89 8.54 28.83
N TYR A 311 3.35 9.53 28.08
CA TYR A 311 3.94 10.74 28.63
C TYR A 311 2.96 11.49 29.55
N GLU A 312 1.69 11.62 29.17
CA GLU A 312 0.67 12.25 30.01
C GLU A 312 0.39 11.48 31.32
N ILE A 313 0.63 10.16 31.35
CA ILE A 313 0.49 9.35 32.57
C ILE A 313 1.76 9.43 33.44
N THR A 314 2.94 9.33 32.83
CA THR A 314 4.20 9.14 33.59
C THR A 314 5.02 10.41 33.78
N ASN A 315 4.69 11.50 33.07
CA ASN A 315 5.49 12.73 32.97
C ASN A 315 6.94 12.50 32.51
N LYS A 316 7.19 11.44 31.71
CA LYS A 316 8.54 11.06 31.22
C LYS A 316 8.59 11.11 29.70
N PHE A 317 9.10 12.24 29.18
CA PHE A 317 9.18 12.48 27.74
C PHE A 317 10.10 11.46 27.03
N ASP A 318 9.68 10.96 25.87
CA ASP A 318 10.48 10.09 25.03
C ASP A 318 11.01 10.85 23.80
N LYS A 319 12.33 10.94 23.64
CA LYS A 319 12.95 11.64 22.52
C LYS A 319 12.51 11.10 21.14
N ARG A 320 12.06 9.84 21.07
CA ARG A 320 11.52 9.25 19.83
C ARG A 320 10.29 9.97 19.30
N ILE A 321 9.53 10.66 20.14
CA ILE A 321 8.38 11.48 19.71
C ILE A 321 8.81 12.48 18.63
N ASN A 322 9.93 13.16 18.83
CA ASN A 322 10.44 14.14 17.86
C ASN A 322 10.90 13.46 16.56
N THR A 323 11.56 12.30 16.67
CA THR A 323 11.98 11.51 15.51
C THR A 323 10.78 11.06 14.66
N ILE A 324 9.72 10.55 15.30
CA ILE A 324 8.50 10.09 14.62
C ILE A 324 7.78 11.25 13.95
N LYS A 325 7.65 12.40 14.63
CA LYS A 325 7.05 13.60 14.03
C LYS A 325 7.80 14.07 12.79
N ASN A 326 9.14 14.09 12.83
CA ASN A 326 9.95 14.43 11.67
C ASN A 326 9.79 13.40 10.55
N ARG A 327 9.66 12.12 10.90
CA ARG A 327 9.44 11.07 9.91
C ARG A 327 8.08 11.16 9.22
N LEU A 328 7.02 11.38 9.98
CA LEU A 328 5.68 11.63 9.44
C LEU A 328 5.68 12.84 8.51
N LYS A 329 6.40 13.91 8.87
CA LYS A 329 6.61 15.07 7.99
C LYS A 329 7.22 14.64 6.65
N GLU A 330 8.35 13.92 6.65
CA GLU A 330 9.00 13.48 5.40
C GLU A 330 8.11 12.60 4.51
N LEU A 331 7.33 11.68 5.11
CA LEU A 331 6.39 10.84 4.37
C LEU A 331 5.25 11.64 3.74
N ARG A 332 4.76 12.68 4.43
CA ARG A 332 3.60 13.48 3.99
C ARG A 332 3.95 14.48 2.89
N LYS A 333 5.20 14.96 2.81
CA LYS A 333 5.66 15.98 1.84
C LYS A 333 5.34 15.66 0.39
N ILE A 334 5.24 14.38 0.03
CA ILE A 334 5.02 13.92 -1.34
C ILE A 334 3.53 13.69 -1.69
N SER A 335 2.63 13.81 -0.72
CA SER A 335 1.18 13.64 -0.91
C SER A 335 0.45 14.96 -0.73
N SER A 336 0.20 15.66 -1.84
CA SER A 336 -0.58 16.90 -1.85
C SER A 336 -1.96 16.72 -1.22
N LYS A 337 -2.59 15.56 -1.46
CA LYS A 337 -3.86 15.17 -0.85
C LYS A 337 -3.77 15.21 0.68
N VAL A 338 -2.82 14.49 1.27
CA VAL A 338 -2.68 14.42 2.74
C VAL A 338 -2.31 15.77 3.33
N VAL A 339 -1.36 16.50 2.75
CA VAL A 339 -0.95 17.83 3.23
C VAL A 339 -2.12 18.81 3.21
N ASN A 340 -2.88 18.87 2.11
CA ASN A 340 -4.06 19.74 2.00
C ASN A 340 -5.14 19.34 3.02
N GLY A 341 -5.34 18.04 3.24
CA GLY A 341 -6.27 17.52 4.24
C GLY A 341 -5.88 17.94 5.66
N LEU A 342 -4.61 17.79 6.03
CA LEU A 342 -4.10 18.17 7.36
C LEU A 342 -4.17 19.68 7.60
N LYS A 343 -3.89 20.51 6.57
CA LYS A 343 -4.06 21.97 6.66
C LYS A 343 -5.50 22.36 6.98
N LYS A 344 -6.49 21.64 6.43
CA LYS A 344 -7.91 21.85 6.78
C LYS A 344 -8.22 21.51 8.25
N LEU A 345 -7.39 20.72 8.92
CA LEU A 345 -7.47 20.46 10.37
C LEU A 345 -6.63 21.43 11.21
N ASN A 346 -6.10 22.51 10.62
CA ASN A 346 -5.15 23.43 11.26
C ASN A 346 -3.80 22.77 11.67
N LEU A 347 -3.47 21.62 11.10
CA LEU A 347 -2.20 20.93 11.34
C LEU A 347 -1.23 21.23 10.20
N TYR A 348 0.07 21.30 10.50
CA TYR A 348 1.12 21.44 9.48
C TYR A 348 0.90 22.65 8.53
N LYS A 349 0.45 23.80 9.07
CA LYS A 349 0.11 24.99 8.26
C LYS A 349 1.29 25.48 7.42
N ASP A 350 2.48 25.48 7.99
CA ASP A 350 3.73 25.95 7.37
C ASP A 350 4.40 24.89 6.49
N PHE A 351 3.69 23.79 6.22
CA PHE A 351 4.25 22.66 5.50
C PHE A 351 4.02 22.81 4.00
N ASP A 352 5.08 23.11 3.28
CA ASP A 352 5.06 23.10 1.82
C ASP A 352 5.16 21.67 1.30
N PHE A 353 4.21 21.32 0.43
CA PHE A 353 4.26 20.09 -0.35
C PHE A 353 5.32 20.25 -1.43
N ASP A 354 6.11 19.20 -1.68
CA ASP A 354 7.08 19.19 -2.77
C ASP A 354 6.32 19.06 -4.10
N SER A 355 6.00 20.21 -4.70
CA SER A 355 5.32 20.28 -5.98
C SER A 355 6.28 19.87 -7.09
N ASP A 356 6.40 18.56 -7.32
CA ASP A 356 6.91 18.10 -8.60
C ASP A 356 5.97 18.62 -9.68
N LYS A 357 6.48 19.52 -10.54
CA LYS A 357 5.81 19.92 -11.78
C LYS A 357 5.80 18.70 -12.71
N PRO A 358 4.65 18.03 -12.93
CA PRO A 358 4.58 16.81 -13.72
C PRO A 358 4.60 17.10 -15.23
N GLU A 359 5.16 18.25 -15.65
CA GLU A 359 5.12 18.71 -17.04
C GLU A 359 5.73 17.67 -18.00
N ASN A 360 6.67 16.86 -17.50
CA ASN A 360 7.32 15.79 -18.24
C ASN A 360 6.79 14.38 -17.92
N LEU A 361 5.63 14.17 -17.28
CA LEU A 361 5.10 12.82 -16.97
C LEU A 361 3.71 12.56 -17.53
N LYS A 362 3.20 13.40 -18.44
CA LYS A 362 1.82 13.33 -18.97
C LYS A 362 1.43 11.94 -19.47
N GLN A 363 2.25 11.32 -20.32
CA GLN A 363 1.96 9.98 -20.84
C GLN A 363 1.96 8.93 -19.72
N LEU A 364 2.94 8.96 -18.82
CA LEU A 364 3.05 8.00 -17.73
C LEU A 364 1.87 8.13 -16.76
N LEU A 365 1.44 9.36 -16.45
CA LEU A 365 0.28 9.65 -15.62
C LEU A 365 -1.03 9.15 -16.24
N LYS A 366 -1.14 9.17 -17.57
CA LYS A 366 -2.36 8.75 -18.27
C LYS A 366 -2.42 7.23 -18.52
N THR A 367 -1.27 6.61 -18.80
CA THR A 367 -1.21 5.25 -19.37
C THR A 367 -0.47 4.25 -18.50
N GLY A 368 0.31 4.71 -17.51
CA GLY A 368 1.25 3.87 -16.77
C GLY A 368 2.48 3.43 -17.61
N VAL A 369 2.68 4.00 -18.80
CA VAL A 369 3.81 3.69 -19.69
C VAL A 369 4.66 4.95 -19.90
N PRO A 370 5.99 4.91 -19.64
CA PRO A 370 6.87 6.05 -19.82
C PRO A 370 7.20 6.33 -21.30
N GLU A 371 7.49 7.58 -21.62
CA GLU A 371 7.96 8.00 -22.95
C GLU A 371 9.34 7.42 -23.31
N ASN A 372 9.54 7.06 -24.58
CA ASN A 372 10.81 6.53 -25.10
C ASN A 372 12.00 7.45 -24.81
N LYS A 373 11.82 8.78 -24.92
CA LYS A 373 12.87 9.77 -24.64
C LYS A 373 13.41 9.68 -23.20
N LYS A 374 12.58 9.28 -22.23
CA LYS A 374 13.04 9.06 -20.85
C LYS A 374 13.78 7.74 -20.71
N ILE A 375 13.27 6.70 -21.38
CA ILE A 375 13.88 5.38 -21.40
C ILE A 375 15.30 5.46 -21.95
N ASP A 376 15.50 6.13 -23.08
CA ASP A 376 16.80 6.20 -23.74
C ASP A 376 17.90 6.83 -22.87
N LYS A 377 17.53 7.77 -22.00
CA LYS A 377 18.46 8.42 -21.05
C LYS A 377 18.98 7.48 -19.96
N LEU A 378 18.33 6.33 -19.74
CA LEU A 378 18.73 5.34 -18.73
C LEU A 378 19.76 4.33 -19.24
N PHE A 379 20.06 4.32 -20.55
CA PHE A 379 21.00 3.36 -21.12
C PHE A 379 22.39 3.97 -21.25
N SER A 380 23.40 3.25 -20.75
CA SER A 380 24.80 3.57 -20.93
C SER A 380 25.44 2.64 -21.96
N ASN A 381 26.28 3.20 -22.84
CA ASN A 381 27.10 2.43 -23.76
C ASN A 381 28.47 2.04 -23.17
N LYS A 382 28.80 2.52 -21.97
CA LYS A 382 30.15 2.36 -21.39
C LYS A 382 30.33 1.06 -20.61
N ASN A 383 29.24 0.49 -20.08
CA ASN A 383 29.30 -0.67 -19.20
C ASN A 383 28.74 -1.92 -19.86
N LYS A 384 29.41 -3.05 -19.59
CA LYS A 384 29.02 -4.39 -20.05
C LYS A 384 27.76 -4.89 -19.35
N LYS A 385 27.65 -4.68 -18.03
CA LYS A 385 26.50 -5.08 -17.22
C LYS A 385 26.16 -4.02 -16.17
N PHE A 386 24.91 -3.57 -16.11
CA PHE A 386 24.50 -2.50 -15.21
C PHE A 386 22.99 -2.50 -14.93
N ALA A 387 22.58 -1.85 -13.85
CA ALA A 387 21.16 -1.72 -13.51
C ALA A 387 20.47 -0.62 -14.34
N ILE A 388 19.18 -0.74 -14.56
CA ILE A 388 18.30 0.30 -15.11
C ILE A 388 17.22 0.59 -14.07
N ILE A 389 17.02 1.85 -13.72
CA ILE A 389 16.04 2.27 -12.71
C ILE A 389 14.93 3.09 -13.38
N GLU A 390 13.74 2.51 -13.51
CA GLU A 390 12.54 3.16 -14.09
C GLU A 390 11.64 3.78 -13.02
N CYS A 391 12.26 4.49 -12.06
CA CYS A 391 11.56 5.30 -11.09
C CYS A 391 11.52 6.75 -11.59
N PHE A 392 10.37 7.21 -12.08
CA PHE A 392 10.24 8.54 -12.71
C PHE A 392 9.49 9.57 -11.86
N GLN A 393 9.03 9.16 -10.68
CA GLN A 393 8.24 9.96 -9.75
C GLN A 393 8.95 9.95 -8.40
N LYS A 394 8.90 11.08 -7.68
CA LYS A 394 9.31 11.14 -6.27
C LYS A 394 8.40 10.27 -5.41
N ILE A 395 8.99 9.34 -4.65
CA ILE A 395 8.31 8.36 -3.79
C ILE A 395 9.19 8.20 -2.55
N PRO A 396 8.64 8.11 -1.32
CA PRO A 396 9.42 8.06 -0.08
C PRO A 396 10.02 6.66 0.07
N CYS A 397 11.11 6.36 -0.63
CA CYS A 397 11.57 4.98 -0.81
C CYS A 397 13.06 4.89 -1.16
N ASN A 398 13.87 4.27 -0.28
CA ASN A 398 15.31 4.07 -0.49
C ASN A 398 15.87 2.61 -0.46
N PRO A 399 15.10 1.49 -0.48
CA PRO A 399 15.69 0.14 -0.43
C PRO A 399 16.75 -0.16 -1.51
N CYS A 400 16.65 0.46 -2.69
CA CYS A 400 17.64 0.28 -3.76
C CYS A 400 19.02 0.86 -3.41
N VAL A 401 19.06 1.96 -2.65
CA VAL A 401 20.29 2.57 -2.14
C VAL A 401 20.89 1.66 -1.07
N GLU A 402 20.09 1.32 -0.05
CA GLU A 402 20.52 0.50 1.10
C GLU A 402 21.03 -0.90 0.72
N SER A 403 20.52 -1.47 -0.37
CA SER A 403 20.91 -2.80 -0.84
C SER A 403 22.13 -2.82 -1.76
N CYS A 404 22.66 -1.66 -2.18
CA CYS A 404 23.72 -1.56 -3.18
C CYS A 404 25.10 -1.79 -2.54
N PRO A 405 25.80 -2.90 -2.82
CA PRO A 405 27.07 -3.21 -2.15
C PRO A 405 28.23 -2.30 -2.58
N THR A 406 28.09 -1.58 -3.70
CA THR A 406 29.11 -0.68 -4.25
C THR A 406 28.76 0.80 -4.14
N ASN A 407 27.65 1.13 -3.46
CA ASN A 407 27.13 2.51 -3.37
C ASN A 407 26.98 3.17 -4.76
N ALA A 408 26.61 2.38 -5.77
CA ALA A 408 26.37 2.86 -7.12
C ALA A 408 25.03 3.59 -7.27
N ILE A 409 24.08 3.37 -6.36
CA ILE A 409 22.77 4.03 -6.36
C ILE A 409 22.77 5.08 -5.25
N THR A 410 22.45 6.33 -5.60
CA THR A 410 22.40 7.46 -4.65
C THR A 410 21.07 8.21 -4.77
N MET A 411 20.68 8.86 -3.68
CA MET A 411 19.50 9.72 -3.57
C MET A 411 19.85 10.93 -2.72
N ASP A 412 19.36 12.11 -3.08
CA ASP A 412 19.64 13.36 -2.36
C ASP A 412 18.89 13.39 -1.01
N ASP A 413 17.67 12.85 -0.98
CA ASP A 413 16.84 12.60 0.21
C ASP A 413 15.95 11.36 0.00
N LEU A 414 15.08 11.03 0.97
CA LEU A 414 14.19 9.86 0.88
C LEU A 414 13.21 9.92 -0.29
N ASN A 415 12.79 11.11 -0.68
CA ASN A 415 11.77 11.37 -1.69
C ASN A 415 12.37 11.54 -3.09
N ALA A 416 13.68 11.79 -3.20
CA ALA A 416 14.38 12.00 -4.45
C ALA A 416 14.31 10.79 -5.41
N ILE A 417 14.48 11.07 -6.71
CA ILE A 417 14.61 10.00 -7.71
C ILE A 417 16.01 9.37 -7.58
N PRO A 418 16.12 8.03 -7.49
CA PRO A 418 17.41 7.35 -7.42
C PRO A 418 18.25 7.54 -8.70
N LYS A 419 19.53 7.87 -8.51
CA LYS A 419 20.53 8.04 -9.57
C LYS A 419 21.50 6.88 -9.55
N LEU A 420 21.88 6.38 -10.72
CA LEU A 420 22.86 5.30 -10.86
C LEU A 420 24.19 5.85 -11.39
N ASP A 421 25.27 5.59 -10.66
CA ASP A 421 26.64 5.69 -11.16
C ASP A 421 27.00 4.39 -11.89
N TYR A 422 27.04 4.47 -13.22
CA TYR A 422 27.37 3.32 -14.05
C TYR A 422 28.77 2.78 -13.74
N ASN A 423 29.75 3.62 -13.44
CA ASN A 423 31.14 3.16 -13.23
C ASN A 423 31.28 2.28 -11.97
N LYS A 424 30.39 2.44 -10.98
CA LYS A 424 30.36 1.64 -9.75
C LYS A 424 29.42 0.44 -9.83
N CYS A 425 28.52 0.41 -10.81
CA CYS A 425 27.51 -0.63 -10.91
C CYS A 425 28.09 -1.93 -11.47
N ILE A 426 28.03 -3.00 -10.67
CA ILE A 426 28.50 -4.34 -11.07
C ILE A 426 27.36 -5.26 -11.59
N GLY A 427 26.12 -4.76 -11.68
CA GLY A 427 25.00 -5.54 -12.20
C GLY A 427 24.61 -6.78 -11.38
N CYS A 428 24.78 -6.76 -10.05
CA CYS A 428 24.56 -7.93 -9.18
C CYS A 428 23.08 -8.34 -8.99
N GLY A 429 22.15 -7.40 -9.22
CA GLY A 429 20.70 -7.62 -9.13
C GLY A 429 20.08 -7.46 -7.74
N ASN A 430 20.83 -7.05 -6.71
CA ASN A 430 20.29 -6.88 -5.35
C ASN A 430 19.15 -5.85 -5.31
N CYS A 431 19.37 -4.69 -5.96
CA CYS A 431 18.38 -3.63 -6.09
C CYS A 431 17.11 -4.08 -6.85
N VAL A 432 17.23 -5.02 -7.80
CA VAL A 432 16.09 -5.61 -8.52
C VAL A 432 15.20 -6.39 -7.56
N SER A 433 15.81 -7.23 -6.72
CA SER A 433 15.06 -8.07 -5.80
C SER A 433 14.35 -7.28 -4.71
N ILE A 434 14.94 -6.21 -4.19
CA ILE A 434 14.38 -5.48 -3.05
C ILE A 434 13.36 -4.40 -3.45
N CYS A 435 13.36 -3.97 -4.72
CA CYS A 435 12.54 -2.84 -5.19
C CYS A 435 11.03 -3.08 -4.97
N PRO A 436 10.34 -2.28 -4.14
CA PRO A 436 8.92 -2.48 -3.90
C PRO A 436 8.05 -2.26 -5.15
N GLY A 437 8.44 -1.31 -6.01
CA GLY A 437 7.78 -1.04 -7.30
C GLY A 437 8.12 -2.00 -8.43
N LEU A 438 9.04 -2.95 -8.22
CA LEU A 438 9.64 -3.80 -9.28
C LEU A 438 10.14 -2.98 -10.50
N ALA A 439 10.66 -1.77 -10.27
CA ALA A 439 11.00 -0.81 -11.31
C ALA A 439 12.48 -0.85 -11.72
N ILE A 440 13.23 -1.85 -11.25
CA ILE A 440 14.67 -1.98 -11.50
C ILE A 440 14.93 -3.27 -12.28
N PHE A 441 15.87 -3.21 -13.22
CA PHE A 441 16.30 -4.32 -14.06
C PHE A 441 17.83 -4.34 -14.15
N VAL A 442 18.44 -5.43 -14.60
CA VAL A 442 19.87 -5.43 -15.00
C VAL A 442 19.95 -5.77 -16.47
N VAL A 443 20.68 -4.96 -17.22
CA VAL A 443 21.02 -5.20 -18.62
C VAL A 443 22.44 -5.76 -18.69
N ASP A 444 22.63 -6.82 -19.46
CA ASP A 444 23.91 -7.43 -19.75
C ASP A 444 24.12 -7.41 -21.27
N ASN A 445 24.94 -6.47 -21.74
CA ASN A 445 25.20 -6.24 -23.16
C ASN A 445 26.09 -7.33 -23.76
N GLU A 446 26.92 -8.02 -22.97
CA GLU A 446 27.77 -9.10 -23.47
C GLU A 446 26.96 -10.37 -23.71
N LYS A 447 26.04 -10.68 -22.80
CA LYS A 447 25.16 -11.85 -22.93
C LYS A 447 23.91 -11.58 -23.76
N GLU A 448 23.68 -10.33 -24.14
CA GLU A 448 22.43 -9.86 -24.74
C GLU A 448 21.23 -10.35 -23.92
N SER A 449 21.19 -9.94 -22.66
CA SER A 449 20.18 -10.43 -21.72
C SER A 449 19.70 -9.36 -20.75
N ILE A 450 18.54 -9.64 -20.15
CA ILE A 450 17.96 -8.79 -19.11
C ILE A 450 17.57 -9.64 -17.90
N LEU A 451 17.94 -9.17 -16.71
CA LEU A 451 17.50 -9.69 -15.43
C LEU A 451 16.26 -8.93 -14.96
N ILE A 452 15.16 -9.65 -14.77
CA ILE A 452 13.83 -9.11 -14.45
C ILE A 452 13.35 -9.69 -13.11
N PRO A 453 12.67 -8.91 -12.25
CA PRO A 453 11.97 -9.44 -11.09
C PRO A 453 10.69 -10.19 -11.50
N TYR A 454 10.48 -11.37 -10.93
CA TYR A 454 9.37 -12.26 -11.29
C TYR A 454 8.69 -12.83 -10.05
N GLU A 455 7.41 -12.48 -9.87
CA GLU A 455 6.59 -12.84 -8.70
C GLU A 455 5.37 -13.73 -9.07
N PHE A 456 5.43 -14.44 -10.19
CA PHE A 456 4.32 -15.27 -10.69
C PHE A 456 4.65 -16.77 -10.64
N TYR A 457 3.61 -17.57 -10.77
CA TYR A 457 3.70 -19.01 -11.01
C TYR A 457 3.14 -19.36 -12.40
N PRO A 458 3.69 -20.41 -13.05
CA PRO A 458 4.87 -21.15 -12.64
C PRO A 458 6.16 -20.33 -12.81
N VAL A 459 7.15 -20.56 -11.94
CA VAL A 459 8.50 -19.99 -12.13
C VAL A 459 9.18 -20.76 -13.28
N PRO A 460 9.75 -20.08 -14.29
CA PRO A 460 10.41 -20.76 -15.40
C PRO A 460 11.67 -21.49 -14.92
N LYS A 461 12.13 -22.46 -15.70
CA LYS A 461 13.39 -23.17 -15.51
C LYS A 461 14.47 -22.60 -16.44
N LYS A 462 15.73 -22.75 -16.06
CA LYS A 462 16.85 -22.49 -16.99
C LYS A 462 16.69 -23.39 -18.22
N GLY A 463 16.88 -22.83 -19.42
CA GLY A 463 16.68 -23.52 -20.70
C GLY A 463 15.26 -23.45 -21.25
N GLU A 464 14.29 -22.96 -20.46
CA GLU A 464 12.91 -22.84 -20.91
C GLU A 464 12.73 -21.59 -21.80
N PHE A 465 11.92 -21.70 -22.84
CA PHE A 465 11.55 -20.57 -23.68
C PHE A 465 10.35 -19.82 -23.07
N VAL A 466 10.46 -18.49 -23.02
CA VAL A 466 9.41 -17.61 -22.50
C VAL A 466 9.08 -16.51 -23.51
N GLU A 467 7.85 -16.00 -23.44
CA GLU A 467 7.46 -14.79 -24.16
C GLU A 467 8.02 -13.56 -23.44
N ILE A 468 8.75 -12.71 -24.15
CA ILE A 468 9.34 -11.49 -23.61
C ILE A 468 8.41 -10.33 -23.94
N LEU A 469 8.01 -9.57 -22.93
CA LEU A 469 7.00 -8.53 -23.04
C LEU A 469 7.60 -7.13 -22.94
N ASN A 470 7.01 -6.18 -23.66
CA ASN A 470 7.32 -4.76 -23.55
C ASN A 470 6.63 -4.11 -22.33
N ARG A 471 6.71 -2.78 -22.22
CA ARG A 471 6.08 -2.00 -21.12
C ARG A 471 4.55 -1.98 -21.14
N GLU A 472 3.95 -2.36 -22.25
CA GLU A 472 2.50 -2.46 -22.44
C GLU A 472 1.98 -3.89 -22.27
N GLY A 473 2.89 -4.86 -22.09
CA GLY A 473 2.57 -6.29 -22.02
C GLY A 473 2.47 -6.97 -23.39
N ASN A 474 2.86 -6.31 -24.48
CA ASN A 474 2.87 -6.90 -25.82
C ASN A 474 4.11 -7.79 -25.99
N ILE A 475 3.94 -8.91 -26.67
CA ILE A 475 5.03 -9.85 -26.97
C ILE A 475 6.01 -9.21 -27.96
N LEU A 476 7.30 -9.20 -27.62
CA LEU A 476 8.39 -8.73 -28.48
C LEU A 476 9.08 -9.87 -29.20
N GLU A 477 9.42 -10.93 -28.46
CA GLU A 477 10.08 -12.13 -28.97
C GLU A 477 9.87 -13.31 -28.02
N LYS A 478 10.26 -14.51 -28.46
CA LYS A 478 10.37 -15.71 -27.62
C LYS A 478 11.84 -16.08 -27.51
N ASN A 479 12.33 -16.28 -26.29
CA ASN A 479 13.74 -16.59 -26.08
C ASN A 479 13.97 -17.42 -24.80
N GLU A 480 15.19 -17.91 -24.64
CA GLU A 480 15.58 -18.82 -23.58
C GLU A 480 15.87 -18.10 -22.24
N VAL A 481 15.49 -18.74 -21.14
CA VAL A 481 15.85 -18.37 -19.77
C VAL A 481 17.28 -18.83 -19.47
N LEU A 482 18.18 -17.88 -19.26
CA LEU A 482 19.59 -18.11 -18.99
C LEU A 482 19.87 -18.47 -17.54
N SER A 483 19.18 -17.82 -16.59
CA SER A 483 19.35 -18.10 -15.16
C SER A 483 18.08 -17.80 -14.35
N VAL A 484 17.92 -18.54 -13.24
CA VAL A 484 16.77 -18.42 -12.33
C VAL A 484 17.30 -18.39 -10.90
N ARG A 485 17.15 -17.25 -10.22
CA ARG A 485 17.50 -17.10 -8.81
C ARG A 485 16.22 -17.06 -7.97
N LYS A 486 15.95 -18.15 -7.26
CA LYS A 486 14.81 -18.23 -6.33
C LYS A 486 15.16 -17.55 -5.01
N LEU A 487 14.32 -16.61 -4.57
CA LEU A 487 14.55 -15.85 -3.33
C LEU A 487 13.53 -16.23 -2.25
N LYS A 488 13.92 -16.06 -0.98
CA LYS A 488 13.08 -16.38 0.19
C LYS A 488 11.77 -15.58 0.20
N ASP A 489 11.82 -14.33 -0.22
CA ASP A 489 10.68 -13.43 -0.29
C ASP A 489 9.81 -13.62 -1.54
N LYS A 490 10.12 -14.60 -2.39
CA LYS A 490 9.42 -14.94 -3.64
C LYS A 490 9.48 -13.89 -4.76
N THR A 491 10.29 -12.84 -4.64
CA THR A 491 10.61 -11.96 -5.79
C THR A 491 11.79 -12.55 -6.55
N ASN A 492 11.55 -13.60 -7.33
CA ASN A 492 12.62 -14.31 -8.04
C ASN A 492 13.29 -13.41 -9.09
N LEU A 493 14.56 -13.66 -9.41
CA LEU A 493 15.24 -12.97 -10.50
C LEU A 493 15.41 -13.92 -11.67
N ILE A 494 14.91 -13.53 -12.84
CA ILE A 494 14.97 -14.33 -14.06
C ILE A 494 15.80 -13.57 -15.08
N GLU A 495 16.91 -14.15 -15.52
CA GLU A 495 17.73 -13.62 -16.62
C GLU A 495 17.29 -14.30 -17.91
N VAL A 496 16.86 -13.52 -18.89
CA VAL A 496 16.41 -14.02 -20.19
C VAL A 496 17.24 -13.42 -21.30
N LYS A 497 17.54 -14.22 -22.32
CA LYS A 497 18.19 -13.74 -23.54
C LYS A 497 17.24 -12.83 -24.31
N VAL A 498 17.75 -11.76 -24.91
CA VAL A 498 16.97 -10.78 -25.66
C VAL A 498 17.79 -10.30 -26.85
N SER A 499 17.19 -10.19 -28.03
CA SER A 499 17.87 -9.59 -29.17
C SER A 499 18.34 -8.14 -28.89
N LYS A 500 19.46 -7.71 -29.48
CA LYS A 500 19.97 -6.33 -29.36
C LYS A 500 18.90 -5.26 -29.64
N ARG A 501 18.01 -5.51 -30.60
CA ARG A 501 16.91 -4.60 -30.97
C ARG A 501 15.88 -4.44 -29.84
N ASN A 502 15.63 -5.49 -29.07
CA ASN A 502 14.54 -5.52 -28.08
C ASN A 502 15.01 -5.29 -26.63
N ILE A 503 16.33 -5.25 -26.36
CA ILE A 503 16.88 -5.10 -25.00
C ILE A 503 16.37 -3.85 -24.27
N LYS A 504 16.18 -2.74 -25.00
CA LYS A 504 15.63 -1.49 -24.46
C LYS A 504 14.13 -1.55 -24.14
N HIS A 505 13.42 -2.47 -24.79
CA HIS A 505 11.96 -2.57 -24.74
C HIS A 505 11.47 -3.66 -23.78
N SER A 506 12.28 -4.70 -23.55
CA SER A 506 11.94 -5.88 -22.76
C SER A 506 11.83 -5.56 -21.26
N ARG A 507 10.69 -5.84 -20.63
CA ARG A 507 10.41 -5.45 -19.23
C ARG A 507 9.62 -6.45 -18.40
N HIS A 508 9.09 -7.49 -19.03
CA HIS A 508 8.50 -8.62 -18.33
C HIS A 508 8.61 -9.89 -19.17
N ILE A 509 8.22 -11.03 -18.58
CA ILE A 509 8.14 -12.31 -19.28
C ILE A 509 6.83 -13.00 -18.96
N LYS A 510 6.35 -13.83 -19.88
CA LYS A 510 5.23 -14.74 -19.67
C LYS A 510 5.70 -16.16 -19.96
N VAL A 511 5.44 -17.05 -19.00
CA VAL A 511 5.74 -18.47 -19.15
C VAL A 511 4.64 -19.10 -20.00
N VAL A 512 5.05 -19.77 -21.08
CA VAL A 512 4.15 -20.47 -22.00
C VAL A 512 4.25 -21.95 -21.64
N ARG A 513 3.30 -22.45 -20.86
CA ARG A 513 3.17 -23.87 -20.50
C ARG A 513 1.76 -24.34 -20.71
#